data_AF-A0A961HP55-F1
#
_entry.id   AF-A0A961HP55-F1
#
_cell.length_a   1.000
_cell.length_b   1.000
_cell.length_c   1.000
_cell.angle_alpha   90.00
_cell.angle_beta   90.00
_cell.angle_gamma   90.00
#
_symmetry.space_group_name_H-M   'P 1'
#
loop_
_entity.id
_entity.type
_entity.pdbx_description
1 polymer ?
#
loop_
_entity_poly.entity_id
_entity_poly.type
_entity_poly.pdbx_seq_one_letter_code
_entity_poly.pdbx_strand_id
1 'polypeptide(L)'
;MNAEPVDPGSKSKQEVPAQSLPGSKWKSLESFESDHSWSLQRPKWSDHSSSLESSGLSNGPYSGSGLYVSLAFRGRRSTPAILEPKSPVVLGDYAQRLSLWVYGWDQPVELRLILKDRQGLIHRVKGASLQFSGWKRLDLELPWQLNRRPESPMQDWYLELVGLELRPVYDEQLNVRLSVDELELLSAPAMQLPDSLREEGRPNDSNGKPDDTSARP
;
A
#
# COMPACT_ATOMS: atom_id res chain seq x y z
N MET A 1 -33.20 -3.82 9.79
CA MET A 1 -32.40 -2.61 9.46
C MET A 1 -32.33 -2.56 7.95
N ASN A 2 -33.06 -1.63 7.32
CA ASN A 2 -33.01 -1.46 5.87
C ASN A 2 -31.80 -0.57 5.58
N ALA A 3 -30.79 -1.12 4.90
CA ALA A 3 -29.69 -0.32 4.38
C ALA A 3 -30.26 0.59 3.30
N GLU A 4 -30.05 1.89 3.43
CA GLU A 4 -30.41 2.84 2.39
C GLU A 4 -29.61 2.53 1.10
N PRO A 5 -30.25 2.58 -0.07
CA PRO A 5 -29.56 2.40 -1.33
C PRO A 5 -28.55 3.53 -1.52
N VAL A 6 -27.26 3.19 -1.53
CA VAL A 6 -26.17 4.10 -1.87
C VAL A 6 -26.38 4.55 -3.31
N ASP A 7 -26.55 5.86 -3.52
CA ASP A 7 -26.61 6.46 -4.86
C ASP A 7 -25.33 6.11 -5.62
N PRO A 8 -25.40 5.32 -6.70
CA PRO A 8 -24.21 4.80 -7.33
C PRO A 8 -23.47 5.86 -8.17
N GLY A 9 -24.01 7.08 -8.33
CA GLY A 9 -23.64 8.02 -9.40
C GLY A 9 -22.48 9.01 -9.18
N SER A 10 -21.76 9.00 -8.06
CA SER A 10 -20.67 9.96 -7.85
C SER A 10 -19.43 9.29 -7.28
N LYS A 11 -18.25 9.51 -7.90
CA LYS A 11 -16.95 9.26 -7.25
C LYS A 11 -16.95 10.07 -5.95
N SER A 12 -17.29 9.42 -4.84
CA SER A 12 -17.30 10.07 -3.54
C SER A 12 -15.87 10.51 -3.28
N LYS A 13 -15.62 11.82 -3.36
CA LYS A 13 -14.30 12.40 -3.06
C LYS A 13 -13.89 11.89 -1.69
N GLN A 14 -12.80 11.11 -1.63
CA GLN A 14 -12.39 10.47 -0.40
C GLN A 14 -12.11 11.54 0.66
N GLU A 15 -12.79 11.40 1.81
CA GLU A 15 -12.53 12.27 2.95
C GLU A 15 -11.14 11.97 3.52
N VAL A 16 -10.42 13.02 3.88
CA VAL A 16 -9.12 12.90 4.57
C VAL A 16 -9.40 12.42 5.99
N PRO A 17 -8.82 11.29 6.43
CA PRO A 17 -9.02 10.79 7.80
C PRO A 17 -8.67 11.86 8.85
N ALA A 18 -9.45 11.95 9.92
CA ALA A 18 -9.28 12.98 10.95
C ALA A 18 -7.89 12.97 11.62
N GLN A 19 -7.25 11.80 11.68
CA GLN A 19 -5.90 11.60 12.22
C GLN A 19 -4.76 11.92 11.25
N SER A 20 -5.06 12.41 10.04
CA SER A 20 -4.04 12.74 9.04
C SER A 20 -3.30 14.02 9.39
N LEU A 21 -2.09 14.16 8.90
CA LEU A 21 -1.30 15.37 9.08
C LEU A 21 -1.96 16.60 8.42
N PRO A 22 -1.68 17.82 8.90
CA PRO A 22 -2.15 19.05 8.27
C PRO A 22 -1.78 19.11 6.78
N GLY A 23 -2.74 19.56 5.96
CA GLY A 23 -2.54 19.66 4.51
C GLY A 23 -2.53 18.33 3.75
N SER A 24 -2.88 17.22 4.42
CA SER A 24 -2.99 15.92 3.75
C SER A 24 -4.00 15.95 2.60
N LYS A 25 -3.66 15.27 1.51
CA LYS A 25 -4.53 15.14 0.33
C LYS A 25 -4.41 13.76 -0.30
N TRP A 26 -5.50 13.28 -0.87
CA TRP A 26 -5.51 12.10 -1.73
C TRP A 26 -5.02 12.47 -3.13
N LYS A 27 -4.18 11.62 -3.71
CA LYS A 27 -3.66 11.70 -5.07
C LYS A 27 -3.83 10.34 -5.74
N SER A 28 -4.46 10.31 -6.92
CA SER A 28 -4.49 9.09 -7.74
C SER A 28 -3.09 8.74 -8.24
N LEU A 29 -2.69 7.49 -8.04
CA LEU A 29 -1.45 6.91 -8.52
C LEU A 29 -1.68 6.07 -9.78
N GLU A 30 -2.74 5.28 -9.80
CA GLU A 30 -3.10 4.41 -10.93
C GLU A 30 -4.63 4.24 -10.99
N SER A 31 -5.21 4.36 -12.17
CA SER A 31 -6.64 4.07 -12.41
C SER A 31 -6.86 2.78 -13.19
N PHE A 32 -5.80 2.16 -13.71
CA PHE A 32 -5.82 0.97 -14.56
C PHE A 32 -6.59 1.13 -15.89
N GLU A 33 -7.07 2.34 -16.19
CA GLU A 33 -7.81 2.64 -17.41
C GLU A 33 -6.90 2.89 -18.62
N SER A 34 -5.74 3.50 -18.38
CA SER A 34 -4.83 3.94 -19.45
C SER A 34 -3.49 3.22 -19.46
N ASP A 35 -3.03 2.73 -18.30
CA ASP A 35 -1.76 2.02 -18.17
C ASP A 35 -1.98 0.51 -17.96
N HIS A 36 -1.82 -0.25 -19.04
CA HIS A 36 -1.84 -1.72 -19.03
C HIS A 36 -0.45 -2.35 -18.84
N SER A 37 0.53 -1.58 -18.37
CA SER A 37 1.91 -2.04 -18.24
C SER A 37 2.19 -2.83 -16.95
N TRP A 38 1.18 -2.95 -16.08
CA TRP A 38 1.25 -3.81 -14.92
C TRP A 38 1.37 -5.28 -15.34
N SER A 39 2.12 -6.05 -14.55
CA SER A 39 2.39 -7.46 -14.82
C SER A 39 2.20 -8.30 -13.57
N LEU A 40 1.76 -9.54 -13.76
CA LEU A 40 1.62 -10.49 -12.67
C LEU A 40 2.83 -11.42 -12.64
N GLN A 41 3.73 -11.18 -11.70
CA GLN A 41 4.93 -11.98 -11.49
C GLN A 41 4.67 -13.12 -10.51
N ARG A 42 5.34 -14.25 -10.75
CA ARG A 42 5.30 -15.41 -9.86
C ARG A 42 6.69 -16.02 -9.71
N PRO A 43 6.97 -16.73 -8.60
CA PRO A 43 8.20 -17.49 -8.44
C PRO A 43 8.37 -18.50 -9.58
N LYS A 44 9.58 -18.63 -10.12
CA LYS A 44 9.90 -19.52 -11.27
C LYS A 44 9.55 -20.99 -11.06
N TRP A 45 9.44 -21.43 -9.80
CA TRP A 45 9.13 -22.80 -9.41
C TRP A 45 7.63 -23.02 -9.14
N SER A 46 6.80 -22.00 -9.31
CA SER A 46 5.34 -22.13 -9.21
C SER A 46 4.75 -22.69 -10.51
N ASP A 47 3.55 -23.24 -10.43
CA ASP A 47 2.77 -23.57 -11.60
C ASP A 47 2.52 -22.28 -12.40
N HIS A 48 3.09 -22.14 -13.60
CA HIS A 48 3.01 -20.91 -14.39
C HIS A 48 1.57 -20.55 -14.88
N SER A 49 0.53 -21.17 -14.32
CA SER A 49 -0.86 -20.79 -14.52
C SER A 49 -1.15 -19.46 -13.81
N SER A 50 -1.06 -18.38 -14.56
CA SER A 50 -1.52 -17.05 -14.16
C SER A 50 -2.03 -16.28 -15.37
N SER A 51 -3.12 -15.55 -15.19
CA SER A 51 -3.63 -14.60 -16.17
C SER A 51 -3.82 -13.23 -15.52
N LEU A 52 -3.57 -12.20 -16.33
CA LEU A 52 -3.85 -10.81 -16.01
C LEU A 52 -4.68 -10.27 -17.17
N GLU A 53 -5.89 -9.81 -16.86
CA GLU A 53 -6.86 -9.36 -17.83
C GLU A 53 -7.37 -7.98 -17.40
N SER A 54 -7.36 -7.02 -18.32
CA SER A 54 -8.10 -5.77 -18.12
C SER A 54 -9.56 -6.01 -18.51
N SER A 55 -10.49 -5.78 -17.60
CA SER A 55 -11.92 -6.01 -17.81
C SER A 55 -12.73 -4.73 -17.56
N GLY A 56 -13.86 -4.58 -18.23
CA GLY A 56 -14.62 -3.33 -18.26
C GLY A 56 -16.14 -3.44 -18.02
N LEU A 57 -16.65 -2.40 -17.36
CA LEU A 57 -17.96 -1.73 -17.46
C LEU A 57 -19.29 -2.48 -17.30
N SER A 58 -19.33 -3.71 -16.79
CA SER A 58 -20.59 -4.22 -16.21
C SER A 58 -20.61 -4.33 -14.68
N ASN A 59 -19.45 -4.41 -14.01
CA ASN A 59 -19.38 -4.67 -12.56
C ASN A 59 -18.15 -4.03 -11.87
N GLY A 60 -17.82 -2.77 -12.15
CA GLY A 60 -16.76 -2.08 -11.39
C GLY A 60 -17.22 -1.56 -10.00
N PRO A 61 -16.33 -0.95 -9.20
CA PRO A 61 -16.59 -0.63 -7.79
C PRO A 61 -17.70 0.39 -7.51
N TYR A 62 -18.02 1.25 -8.48
CA TYR A 62 -19.05 2.30 -8.38
C TYR A 62 -19.57 2.65 -9.79
N SER A 63 -20.68 3.38 -9.91
CA SER A 63 -21.16 3.77 -11.25
C SER A 63 -20.16 4.72 -11.91
N GLY A 64 -19.82 4.43 -13.16
CA GLY A 64 -18.83 5.22 -13.90
C GLY A 64 -17.37 4.84 -13.61
N SER A 65 -17.11 3.75 -12.86
CA SER A 65 -15.79 3.11 -12.89
C SER A 65 -15.50 2.61 -14.31
N GLY A 66 -14.33 2.92 -14.87
CA GLY A 66 -13.96 2.49 -16.21
C GLY A 66 -13.46 1.04 -16.25
N LEU A 67 -12.22 0.87 -16.69
CA LEU A 67 -11.55 -0.42 -16.73
C LEU A 67 -10.83 -0.67 -15.41
N TYR A 68 -10.85 -1.92 -14.97
CA TYR A 68 -10.10 -2.39 -13.82
C TYR A 68 -9.25 -3.60 -14.22
N VAL A 69 -8.24 -3.90 -13.41
CA VAL A 69 -7.38 -5.07 -13.62
C VAL A 69 -7.92 -6.24 -12.84
N SER A 70 -8.14 -7.36 -13.54
CA SER A 70 -8.47 -8.64 -12.94
C SER A 70 -7.31 -9.61 -13.11
N LEU A 71 -7.03 -10.36 -12.06
CA LEU A 71 -6.00 -11.39 -12.06
C LEU A 71 -6.57 -12.71 -11.58
N ALA A 72 -6.04 -13.78 -12.15
CA ALA A 72 -6.28 -15.13 -11.69
C ALA A 72 -4.95 -15.90 -11.64
N PHE A 73 -4.71 -16.62 -10.56
CA PHE A 73 -3.55 -17.51 -10.46
C PHE A 73 -3.85 -18.68 -9.53
N ARG A 74 -3.08 -19.75 -9.66
CA ARG A 74 -3.20 -20.90 -8.77
C ARG A 74 -2.03 -20.90 -7.80
N GLY A 75 -2.25 -20.63 -6.51
CA GLY A 75 -1.16 -20.41 -5.55
C GLY A 75 -1.35 -21.13 -4.24
N ARG A 76 -0.28 -21.22 -3.46
CA ARG A 76 -0.26 -21.62 -2.04
C ARG A 76 0.54 -20.58 -1.26
N ARG A 77 0.54 -20.64 0.06
CA ARG A 77 1.26 -19.67 0.92
C ARG A 77 2.73 -19.48 0.55
N SER A 78 3.40 -20.54 0.10
CA SER A 78 4.81 -20.49 -0.33
C SER A 78 5.03 -19.91 -1.73
N THR A 79 3.98 -19.82 -2.57
CA THR A 79 4.03 -19.31 -3.95
C THR A 79 3.12 -18.09 -4.15
N PRO A 80 3.44 -16.94 -3.54
CA PRO A 80 2.65 -15.73 -3.76
C PRO A 80 2.71 -15.28 -5.22
N ALA A 81 1.73 -14.50 -5.64
CA ALA A 81 1.80 -13.72 -6.87
C ALA A 81 2.08 -12.25 -6.53
N ILE A 82 2.75 -11.53 -7.42
CA ILE A 82 3.05 -10.11 -7.23
C ILE A 82 2.52 -9.36 -8.44
N LEU A 83 1.59 -8.43 -8.20
CA LEU A 83 1.13 -7.49 -9.22
C LEU A 83 2.08 -6.28 -9.19
N GLU A 84 2.87 -6.11 -10.25
CA GLU A 84 3.96 -5.12 -10.33
C GLU A 84 3.68 -4.12 -11.45
N PRO A 85 3.86 -2.80 -11.22
CA PRO A 85 3.89 -1.82 -12.29
C PRO A 85 5.15 -2.01 -13.14
N LYS A 86 5.15 -1.49 -14.38
CA LYS A 86 6.34 -1.54 -15.25
C LYS A 86 7.59 -0.87 -14.64
N SER A 87 7.37 0.17 -13.83
CA SER A 87 8.39 0.84 -13.04
C SER A 87 7.86 1.12 -11.64
N PRO A 88 8.68 1.04 -10.58
CA PRO A 88 8.24 1.37 -9.22
C PRO A 88 7.59 2.74 -9.15
N VAL A 89 6.49 2.85 -8.39
CA VAL A 89 5.73 4.09 -8.24
C VAL A 89 6.29 4.89 -7.08
N VAL A 90 6.87 6.06 -7.37
CA VAL A 90 7.40 6.95 -6.33
C VAL A 90 6.27 7.59 -5.53
N LEU A 91 6.26 7.31 -4.23
CA LEU A 91 5.34 7.87 -3.25
C LEU A 91 5.97 9.16 -2.71
N GLY A 92 5.79 10.26 -3.45
CA GLY A 92 6.27 11.59 -3.06
C GLY A 92 5.61 12.13 -1.79
N ASP A 93 6.08 13.29 -1.32
CA ASP A 93 5.64 13.90 -0.06
C ASP A 93 5.80 12.95 1.16
N TYR A 94 5.26 13.32 2.32
CA TYR A 94 5.14 12.38 3.44
C TYR A 94 3.96 11.43 3.18
N ALA A 95 4.24 10.27 2.57
CA ALA A 95 3.26 9.23 2.29
C ALA A 95 2.72 8.59 3.59
N GLN A 96 1.42 8.71 3.85
CA GLN A 96 0.79 8.19 5.08
C GLN A 96 0.06 6.86 4.86
N ARG A 97 -0.67 6.75 3.75
CA ARG A 97 -1.58 5.64 3.49
C ARG A 97 -1.76 5.42 1.99
N LEU A 98 -1.90 4.17 1.58
CA LEU A 98 -2.40 3.81 0.26
C LEU A 98 -3.84 3.36 0.35
N SER A 99 -4.66 3.71 -0.64
CA SER A 99 -6.03 3.23 -0.78
C SER A 99 -6.14 2.51 -2.13
N LEU A 100 -6.88 1.41 -2.18
CA LEU A 100 -7.27 0.78 -3.44
C LEU A 100 -8.63 0.11 -3.35
N TRP A 101 -9.37 0.07 -4.45
CA TRP A 101 -10.56 -0.77 -4.57
C TRP A 101 -10.16 -2.20 -4.90
N VAL A 102 -10.80 -3.15 -4.22
CA VAL A 102 -10.55 -4.58 -4.42
C VAL A 102 -11.86 -5.34 -4.47
N TYR A 103 -12.06 -6.14 -5.51
CA TYR A 103 -13.13 -7.14 -5.56
C TYR A 103 -12.65 -8.44 -4.94
N GLY A 104 -13.15 -8.73 -3.74
CA GLY A 104 -12.90 -10.00 -3.06
C GLY A 104 -13.82 -11.11 -3.55
N TRP A 105 -13.30 -12.33 -3.60
CA TRP A 105 -14.02 -13.55 -3.96
C TRP A 105 -14.23 -14.49 -2.75
N ASP A 106 -14.17 -13.95 -1.53
CA ASP A 106 -14.20 -14.67 -0.24
C ASP A 106 -13.13 -15.76 -0.13
N GLN A 107 -11.90 -15.41 -0.52
CA GLN A 107 -10.78 -16.35 -0.53
C GLN A 107 -9.82 -16.02 0.61
N PRO A 108 -9.21 -17.02 1.27
CA PRO A 108 -8.26 -16.80 2.37
C PRO A 108 -6.89 -16.37 1.79
N VAL A 109 -6.82 -15.13 1.33
CA VAL A 109 -5.64 -14.49 0.71
C VAL A 109 -5.34 -13.20 1.47
N GLU A 110 -4.05 -12.95 1.74
CA GLU A 110 -3.58 -11.67 2.25
C GLU A 110 -3.03 -10.82 1.11
N LEU A 111 -3.41 -9.54 1.10
CA LEU A 111 -2.74 -8.49 0.33
C LEU A 111 -1.63 -7.88 1.17
N ARG A 112 -0.44 -7.70 0.59
CA ARG A 112 0.69 -7.02 1.21
C ARG A 112 1.31 -6.02 0.24
N LEU A 113 1.87 -4.94 0.78
CA LEU A 113 2.61 -3.97 -0.01
C LEU A 113 4.08 -4.38 -0.07
N ILE A 114 4.67 -4.32 -1.27
CA ILE A 114 6.12 -4.38 -1.44
C ILE A 114 6.62 -2.96 -1.63
N LEU A 115 7.35 -2.47 -0.64
CA LEU A 115 7.85 -1.09 -0.61
C LEU A 115 9.37 -1.09 -0.65
N LYS A 116 9.96 -0.09 -1.29
CA LYS A 116 11.40 0.17 -1.27
C LYS A 116 11.67 1.50 -0.59
N ASP A 117 12.51 1.48 0.43
CA ASP A 117 12.89 2.68 1.18
C ASP A 117 14.07 3.41 0.52
N ARG A 118 14.50 4.52 1.14
CA ARG A 118 15.59 5.37 0.64
C ARG A 118 16.93 4.65 0.52
N GLN A 119 17.21 3.68 1.38
CA GLN A 119 18.45 2.89 1.35
C GLN A 119 18.36 1.74 0.35
N GLY A 120 17.23 1.61 -0.35
CA GLY A 120 16.97 0.55 -1.32
C GLY A 120 16.56 -0.77 -0.67
N LEU A 121 16.24 -0.78 0.62
CA LEU A 121 15.77 -1.98 1.30
C LEU A 121 14.31 -2.26 0.92
N ILE A 122 14.01 -3.54 0.65
CA ILE A 122 12.67 -4.00 0.28
C ILE A 122 11.94 -4.49 1.53
N HIS A 123 10.79 -3.87 1.80
CA HIS A 123 9.91 -4.17 2.91
C HIS A 123 8.62 -4.80 2.41
N ARG A 124 8.19 -5.90 3.05
CA ARG A 124 6.87 -6.49 2.83
C ARG A 124 5.95 -6.10 3.97
N VAL A 125 5.14 -5.08 3.75
CA VAL A 125 4.24 -4.55 4.77
C VAL A 125 2.93 -5.31 4.71
N LYS A 126 2.50 -5.83 5.86
CA LYS A 126 1.21 -6.51 6.00
C LYS A 126 0.08 -5.53 5.66
N GLY A 127 -0.78 -5.91 4.71
CA GLY A 127 -1.95 -5.13 4.33
C GLY A 127 -3.22 -5.71 4.95
N ALA A 128 -4.10 -6.27 4.13
CA ALA A 128 -5.45 -6.69 4.52
C ALA A 128 -5.76 -8.14 4.12
N SER A 129 -6.70 -8.75 4.84
CA SER A 129 -7.32 -10.02 4.43
C SER A 129 -8.33 -9.77 3.30
N LEU A 130 -8.33 -10.65 2.30
CA LEU A 130 -9.22 -10.64 1.14
C LEU A 130 -10.37 -11.65 1.27
N GLN A 131 -10.63 -12.11 2.50
CA GLN A 131 -11.77 -12.97 2.84
C GLN A 131 -13.04 -12.14 3.00
N PHE A 132 -13.52 -11.60 1.88
CA PHE A 132 -14.79 -10.91 1.73
C PHE A 132 -15.28 -11.05 0.28
N SER A 133 -16.58 -10.89 0.04
CA SER A 133 -17.16 -10.86 -1.31
C SER A 133 -17.51 -9.45 -1.75
N GLY A 134 -17.26 -9.14 -3.03
CA GLY A 134 -17.64 -7.86 -3.64
C GLY A 134 -16.54 -6.80 -3.56
N TRP A 135 -16.85 -5.62 -4.09
CA TRP A 135 -15.94 -4.47 -4.05
C TRP A 135 -15.84 -3.88 -2.64
N LYS A 136 -14.60 -3.68 -2.19
CA LYS A 136 -14.29 -3.00 -0.94
C LYS A 136 -13.08 -2.11 -1.14
N ARG A 137 -13.13 -0.89 -0.61
CA ARG A 137 -11.95 -0.04 -0.52
C ARG A 137 -11.08 -0.50 0.64
N LEU A 138 -9.81 -0.72 0.37
CA LEU A 138 -8.80 -1.11 1.35
C LEU A 138 -7.89 0.07 1.61
N ASP A 139 -7.88 0.53 2.86
CA ASP A 139 -7.01 1.58 3.37
C ASP A 139 -5.81 0.94 4.08
N LEU A 140 -4.61 1.08 3.52
CA LEU A 140 -3.37 0.43 3.95
C LEU A 140 -2.39 1.47 4.53
N GLU A 141 -2.18 1.44 5.84
CA GLU A 141 -1.29 2.37 6.52
C GLU A 141 0.18 2.07 6.21
N LEU A 142 0.96 3.12 5.93
CA LEU A 142 2.40 3.00 5.67
C LEU A 142 3.16 3.08 7.00
N PRO A 143 3.95 2.06 7.38
CA PRO A 143 4.66 2.02 8.65
C PRO A 143 5.61 3.20 8.79
N TRP A 144 5.60 3.83 9.96
CA TRP A 144 6.44 4.99 10.25
C TRP A 144 7.92 4.63 10.38
N GLN A 145 8.23 3.35 10.63
CA GLN A 145 9.60 2.83 10.76
C GLN A 145 10.33 2.74 9.42
N LEU A 146 9.64 2.88 8.28
CA LEU A 146 10.27 2.89 6.98
C LEU A 146 11.16 4.13 6.84
N ASN A 147 12.39 3.94 6.34
CA ASN A 147 13.30 5.05 6.18
C ASN A 147 12.97 5.84 4.90
N ARG A 148 12.07 6.81 5.06
CA ARG A 148 11.61 7.73 4.00
C ARG A 148 12.14 9.16 4.15
N ARG A 149 12.84 9.45 5.25
CA ARG A 149 13.28 10.80 5.62
C ARG A 149 14.44 11.27 4.71
N PRO A 150 14.48 12.55 4.31
CA PRO A 150 15.66 13.10 3.65
C PRO A 150 16.86 13.24 4.59
N GLU A 151 18.04 12.95 4.07
CA GLU A 151 19.32 13.08 4.78
C GLU A 151 19.85 14.52 4.72
N SER A 152 19.39 15.30 3.73
CA SER A 152 19.74 16.69 3.52
C SER A 152 18.49 17.53 3.23
N PRO A 153 18.45 18.82 3.59
CA PRO A 153 17.33 19.72 3.25
C PRO A 153 17.02 19.82 1.74
N MET A 154 17.97 19.46 0.88
CA MET A 154 17.82 19.51 -0.58
C MET A 154 17.24 18.21 -1.17
N GLN A 155 16.92 17.23 -0.31
CA GLN A 155 16.38 15.95 -0.74
C GLN A 155 14.88 15.86 -0.43
N ASP A 156 14.14 15.26 -1.34
CA ASP A 156 12.73 14.94 -1.13
C ASP A 156 12.55 13.68 -0.29
N TRP A 157 11.36 13.54 0.29
CA TRP A 157 10.90 12.27 0.86
C TRP A 157 10.85 11.21 -0.22
N TYR A 158 11.25 9.99 0.13
CA TYR A 158 11.37 8.92 -0.84
C TYR A 158 10.86 7.61 -0.28
N LEU A 159 9.93 7.00 -1.01
CA LEU A 159 9.45 5.65 -0.82
C LEU A 159 8.89 5.20 -2.17
N GLU A 160 9.13 3.95 -2.58
CA GLU A 160 8.55 3.41 -3.82
C GLU A 160 7.61 2.26 -3.51
N LEU A 161 6.46 2.23 -4.19
CA LEU A 161 5.65 1.03 -4.31
C LEU A 161 6.21 0.18 -5.46
N VAL A 162 6.75 -0.97 -5.10
CA VAL A 162 7.34 -1.94 -6.04
C VAL A 162 6.28 -2.91 -6.55
N GLY A 163 5.27 -3.22 -5.74
CA GLY A 163 4.18 -4.10 -6.14
C GLY A 163 3.23 -4.47 -5.02
N LEU A 164 2.19 -5.21 -5.39
CA LEU A 164 1.17 -5.75 -4.51
C LEU A 164 1.33 -7.27 -4.44
N GLU A 165 1.72 -7.80 -3.28
CA GLU A 165 1.86 -9.24 -3.08
C GLU A 165 0.53 -9.85 -2.64
N LEU A 166 0.10 -10.89 -3.34
CA LEU A 166 -1.07 -11.69 -3.04
C LEU A 166 -0.62 -13.06 -2.56
N ARG A 167 -0.94 -13.37 -1.30
CA ARG A 167 -0.45 -14.57 -0.64
C ARG A 167 -1.60 -15.37 -0.02
N PRO A 168 -1.86 -16.58 -0.52
CA PRO A 168 -2.74 -17.52 0.17
C PRO A 168 -2.33 -17.72 1.64
N VAL A 169 -3.31 -17.81 2.53
CA VAL A 169 -3.07 -18.00 3.98
C VAL A 169 -2.62 -19.43 4.27
N TYR A 170 -3.16 -20.40 3.53
CA TYR A 170 -2.90 -21.84 3.72
C TYR A 170 -1.92 -22.40 2.68
N ASP A 171 -1.30 -23.54 2.99
CA ASP A 171 -0.38 -24.25 2.09
C ASP A 171 -1.10 -25.09 1.02
N GLU A 172 -2.43 -25.20 1.13
CA GLU A 172 -3.28 -25.76 0.09
C GLU A 172 -3.26 -24.92 -1.18
N GLN A 173 -3.40 -25.59 -2.31
CA GLN A 173 -3.41 -24.92 -3.60
C GLN A 173 -4.79 -24.31 -3.86
N LEU A 174 -4.84 -22.99 -3.99
CA LEU A 174 -6.05 -22.20 -4.21
C LEU A 174 -6.03 -21.57 -5.60
N ASN A 175 -7.17 -21.57 -6.29
CA ASN A 175 -7.39 -20.78 -7.50
C ASN A 175 -7.80 -19.37 -7.09
N VAL A 176 -6.83 -18.47 -6.94
CA VAL A 176 -7.06 -17.09 -6.51
C VAL A 176 -7.60 -16.26 -7.66
N ARG A 177 -8.60 -15.43 -7.38
CA ARG A 177 -9.12 -14.38 -8.26
C ARG A 177 -9.20 -13.07 -7.49
N LEU A 178 -8.84 -11.99 -8.15
CA LEU A 178 -8.92 -10.65 -7.59
C LEU A 178 -9.16 -9.65 -8.71
N SER A 179 -9.91 -8.60 -8.43
CA SER A 179 -9.92 -7.41 -9.26
C SER A 179 -9.47 -6.21 -8.43
N VAL A 180 -8.68 -5.32 -9.01
CA VAL A 180 -8.19 -4.11 -8.37
C VAL A 180 -8.47 -2.90 -9.24
N ASP A 181 -8.77 -1.78 -8.58
CA ASP A 181 -9.06 -0.51 -9.23
C ASP A 181 -8.60 0.67 -8.33
N GLU A 182 -8.43 1.84 -8.93
CA GLU A 182 -8.06 3.13 -8.31
C GLU A 182 -7.07 3.03 -7.14
N LEU A 183 -5.78 2.92 -7.44
CA LEU A 183 -4.75 3.08 -6.43
C LEU A 183 -4.54 4.58 -6.14
N GLU A 184 -4.69 4.96 -4.88
CA GLU A 184 -4.54 6.33 -4.40
C GLU A 184 -3.55 6.42 -3.23
N LEU A 185 -2.92 7.60 -3.10
CA LEU A 185 -1.98 7.94 -2.05
C LEU A 185 -2.53 9.10 -1.21
N LEU A 186 -2.60 8.91 0.10
CA LEU A 186 -2.72 9.98 1.06
C LEU A 186 -1.32 10.46 1.46
N SER A 187 -0.98 11.69 1.11
CA SER A 187 0.30 12.30 1.49
C SER A 187 0.11 13.69 2.10
N ALA A 188 1.07 14.10 2.92
CA ALA A 188 1.13 15.43 3.51
C ALA A 188 2.40 16.19 3.05
N PRO A 189 2.33 17.52 2.87
CA PRO A 189 3.48 18.32 2.47
C PRO A 189 4.66 18.14 3.43
N ALA A 190 5.84 17.84 2.88
CA ALA A 190 7.07 17.58 3.62
C ALA A 190 7.50 18.73 4.58
N MET A 191 7.15 19.98 4.24
CA MET A 191 7.57 21.18 4.97
C MET A 191 6.83 21.42 6.29
N GLN A 192 5.74 20.69 6.59
CA GLN A 192 4.86 20.97 7.73
C GLN A 192 4.88 19.90 8.83
N LEU A 193 5.93 19.08 8.92
CA LEU A 193 6.03 18.13 10.03
C LEU A 193 6.36 18.87 11.34
N PRO A 194 5.51 18.77 12.39
CA PRO A 194 5.79 19.34 13.70
C PRO A 194 7.14 18.87 14.25
N ASP A 195 7.86 19.74 14.95
CA ASP A 195 9.17 19.41 15.51
C ASP A 195 9.13 18.17 16.43
N SER A 196 7.99 17.88 17.07
CA SER A 196 7.80 16.68 17.89
C SER A 196 8.02 15.37 17.13
N LEU A 197 7.58 15.26 15.87
CA LEU A 197 7.84 14.09 15.03
C LEU A 197 9.27 14.04 14.49
N ARG A 198 10.06 15.11 14.65
CA ARG A 198 11.49 15.12 14.32
C ARG A 198 12.35 14.52 15.43
N GLU A 199 11.85 14.52 16.67
CA GLU A 199 12.63 14.19 17.87
C GLU A 199 12.44 12.74 18.37
N GLU A 200 11.29 12.10 18.14
CA GLU A 200 11.02 10.72 18.61
C GLU A 200 11.92 9.63 17.99
N GLY A 201 12.69 9.95 16.95
CA GLY A 201 13.65 9.04 16.32
C GLY A 201 15.09 9.17 16.83
N ARG A 202 15.38 10.06 17.79
CA ARG A 202 16.72 10.12 18.39
C ARG A 202 16.82 9.02 19.46
N PRO A 203 17.79 8.09 19.35
CA PRO A 203 18.11 7.25 20.50
C PRO A 203 18.39 8.18 21.68
N ASN A 204 17.75 7.89 22.80
CA ASN A 204 17.90 8.66 24.02
C ASN A 204 19.32 8.44 24.55
N ASP A 205 20.30 9.17 23.98
CA ASP A 205 21.71 9.16 24.39
C ASP A 205 21.92 9.91 25.71
N SER A 206 20.97 9.79 26.63
CA SER A 206 21.18 10.08 28.05
C SER A 206 21.95 8.94 28.71
N ASN A 207 23.10 8.58 28.12
CA ASN A 207 24.07 7.75 28.81
C ASN A 207 24.80 8.65 29.80
N GLY A 208 24.40 8.53 31.07
CA GLY A 208 24.89 9.31 32.19
C GLY A 208 26.42 9.38 32.20
N LYS A 209 26.93 10.61 32.24
CA LYS A 209 28.32 10.89 32.59
C LYS A 209 28.55 10.34 34.00
N PRO A 210 29.45 9.38 34.22
CA PRO A 210 29.81 8.98 35.58
C PRO A 210 30.43 10.18 36.28
N ASP A 211 29.88 10.52 37.43
CA ASP A 211 30.35 11.59 38.31
C ASP A 211 31.72 11.18 38.86
N ASP A 212 32.79 11.72 38.29
CA ASP A 212 34.15 11.56 38.76
C ASP A 212 34.36 12.50 39.95
N THR A 213 33.83 12.09 41.11
CA THR A 213 34.07 12.78 42.38
C THR A 213 34.82 11.85 43.31
N SER A 214 36.15 11.84 43.23
CA SER A 214 37.02 11.42 44.34
C SER A 214 38.44 11.98 44.15
N ALA A 215 38.59 13.26 44.47
CA ALA A 215 39.89 13.85 44.75
C ALA A 215 40.19 13.79 46.27
N ARG A 216 41.26 13.06 46.61
CA ARG A 216 42.27 13.35 47.66
C ARG A 216 41.85 13.28 49.15
N PRO A 217 42.80 13.18 50.10
CA PRO A 217 44.27 13.17 50.00
C PRO A 217 44.95 11.83 50.31
#